data_AF-A0A1Y2A0E1-F1
#
_entry.id   AF-A0A1Y2A0E1-F1
#
_cell.length_a   1.000
_cell.length_b   1.000
_cell.length_c   1.000
_cell.angle_alpha   90.00
_cell.angle_beta   90.00
_cell.angle_gamma   90.00
#
_symmetry.space_group_name_H-M   'P 1'
#
loop_
_entity.id
_entity.type
_entity.pdbx_description
1 polymer ?
#
loop_
_entity_poly.entity_id
_entity_poly.type
_entity_poly.pdbx_seq_one_letter_code
_entity_poly.pdbx_strand_id
1 'polypeptide(L)'
;MGGPSDIIEAEVRAGGALSAVLMPYPKVLIAAVHGASIGWGCTQLSNFDLVYAHQSAFFQTPFMQLGLVPEGGSSYTFPRVMGRVRANRLLVCVHSHSYVWEKCVRCGKARC
;
A
#
# COMPACT_ATOMS: atom_id res chain seq x y z
N MET A 1 -19.84 -13.41 24.43
CA MET A 1 -19.91 -12.83 23.06
C MET A 1 -19.49 -11.38 23.15
N GLY A 2 -18.19 -11.09 23.14
CA GLY A 2 -17.65 -9.75 23.43
C GLY A 2 -16.32 -9.78 24.19
N GLY A 3 -15.46 -10.79 23.92
CA GLY A 3 -14.12 -10.83 24.48
C GLY A 3 -13.14 -9.92 23.71
N PRO A 4 -11.98 -9.55 24.27
CA PRO A 4 -10.96 -8.74 23.59
C PRO A 4 -10.44 -9.33 22.27
N SER A 5 -10.59 -10.63 22.05
CA SER A 5 -10.28 -11.30 20.78
C SER A 5 -11.32 -11.00 19.69
N ASP A 6 -12.59 -10.82 20.07
CA ASP A 6 -13.69 -10.65 19.12
C ASP A 6 -13.60 -9.30 18.40
N ILE A 7 -13.07 -8.27 19.08
CA ILE A 7 -12.85 -6.93 18.51
C ILE A 7 -11.67 -6.89 17.52
N ILE A 8 -10.59 -7.63 17.80
CA ILE A 8 -9.41 -7.68 16.91
C ILE A 8 -9.79 -8.38 15.61
N GLU A 9 -10.49 -9.51 15.69
CA GLU A 9 -10.95 -10.25 14.52
C GLU A 9 -11.96 -9.44 13.68
N ALA A 10 -12.82 -8.64 14.33
CA ALA A 10 -13.72 -7.74 13.63
C ALA A 10 -12.96 -6.65 12.85
N GLU A 11 -11.92 -6.06 13.46
CA GLU A 11 -11.10 -5.03 12.83
C GLU A 11 -10.28 -5.60 11.66
N VAL A 12 -9.66 -6.78 11.85
CA VAL A 12 -8.94 -7.48 10.79
C VAL A 12 -9.88 -7.80 9.62
N ARG A 13 -11.11 -8.24 9.91
CA ARG A 13 -12.12 -8.50 8.88
C ARG A 13 -12.53 -7.23 8.15
N ALA A 14 -12.76 -6.14 8.87
CA ALA A 14 -13.10 -4.84 8.29
C ALA A 14 -11.96 -4.33 7.39
N GLY A 15 -10.72 -4.42 7.86
CA GLY A 15 -9.52 -4.03 7.10
C GLY A 15 -9.26 -4.89 5.86
N GLY A 16 -9.65 -6.17 5.89
CA GLY A 16 -9.53 -7.08 4.74
C GLY A 16 -10.65 -6.98 3.71
N ALA A 17 -11.81 -6.40 4.07
CA ALA A 17 -12.99 -6.39 3.22
C ALA A 17 -12.78 -5.65 1.89
N LEU A 18 -12.06 -4.51 1.89
CA LEU A 18 -11.76 -3.80 0.64
C LEU A 18 -10.86 -4.62 -0.27
N SER A 19 -9.78 -5.21 0.28
CA SER A 19 -8.85 -6.03 -0.50
C SER A 19 -9.55 -7.23 -1.13
N ALA A 20 -10.48 -7.87 -0.42
CA ALA A 20 -11.28 -8.98 -0.95
C ALA A 20 -12.15 -8.59 -2.16
N VAL A 21 -12.56 -7.31 -2.25
CA VAL A 21 -13.31 -6.80 -3.40
C VAL A 21 -12.38 -6.37 -4.54
N LEU A 22 -11.26 -5.72 -4.23
CA LEU A 22 -10.34 -5.19 -5.23
C LEU A 22 -9.53 -6.29 -5.94
N MET A 23 -9.04 -7.29 -5.21
CA MET A 23 -8.16 -8.33 -5.77
C MET A 23 -8.78 -9.16 -6.91
N PRO A 24 -10.05 -9.64 -6.82
CA PRO A 24 -10.67 -10.40 -7.90
C PRO A 24 -11.45 -9.50 -8.88
N TYR A 25 -11.30 -8.17 -8.82
CA TYR A 25 -12.14 -7.27 -9.61
C TYR A 25 -11.86 -7.46 -11.12
N PRO A 26 -12.88 -7.73 -11.96
CA PRO A 26 -12.67 -8.16 -13.34
C PRO A 26 -12.38 -7.02 -14.33
N LYS A 27 -12.45 -5.76 -13.89
CA LYS A 27 -12.24 -4.58 -14.73
C LYS A 27 -10.97 -3.85 -14.30
N VAL A 28 -10.41 -3.05 -15.21
CA VAL A 28 -9.23 -2.23 -14.93
C VAL A 28 -9.53 -1.22 -13.81
N LEU A 29 -8.69 -1.22 -12.79
CA LEU A 29 -8.75 -0.32 -11.64
C LEU A 29 -7.67 0.77 -11.76
N ILE A 30 -8.11 2.03 -11.66
CA ILE A 30 -7.22 3.20 -11.70
C ILE A 30 -7.35 3.97 -10.39
N ALA A 31 -6.23 4.17 -9.70
CA ALA A 31 -6.14 5.05 -8.54
C ALA A 31 -5.59 6.41 -8.94
N ALA A 32 -6.25 7.49 -8.51
CA ALA A 32 -5.73 8.85 -8.61
C ALA A 32 -5.42 9.37 -7.20
N VAL A 33 -4.16 9.65 -6.92
CA VAL A 33 -3.67 10.05 -5.60
C VAL A 33 -3.28 11.51 -5.61
N HIS A 34 -3.99 12.29 -4.80
CA HIS A 34 -3.71 13.70 -4.57
C HIS A 34 -3.29 13.90 -3.11
N GLY A 35 -2.01 14.22 -2.88
CA GLY A 35 -1.47 14.43 -1.53
C GLY A 35 -1.00 13.15 -0.83
N ALA A 36 -1.28 13.05 0.47
CA ALA A 36 -0.71 12.01 1.34
C ALA A 36 -1.41 10.65 1.16
N SER A 37 -0.63 9.61 0.88
CA SER A 37 -1.07 8.21 0.94
C SER A 37 -0.20 7.47 1.95
N ILE A 38 -0.78 7.15 3.11
CA ILE A 38 -0.05 6.66 4.28
C ILE A 38 -0.64 5.34 4.77
N GLY A 39 0.21 4.38 5.14
CA GLY A 39 -0.19 3.13 5.77
C GLY A 39 -1.11 2.31 4.88
N TRP A 40 -2.31 1.99 5.38
CA TRP A 40 -3.29 1.17 4.65
C TRP A 40 -3.68 1.79 3.30
N GLY A 41 -3.81 3.12 3.21
CA GLY A 41 -4.09 3.79 1.94
C GLY A 41 -2.97 3.61 0.90
N CYS A 42 -1.72 3.45 1.35
CA CYS A 42 -0.58 3.19 0.46
C CYS A 42 -0.49 1.71 0.05
N THR A 43 -0.84 0.78 0.95
CA THR A 43 -0.74 -0.66 0.66
C THR A 43 -1.83 -1.12 -0.31
N GLN A 44 -3.03 -0.55 -0.22
CA GLN A 44 -4.14 -0.87 -1.14
C GLN A 44 -3.86 -0.48 -2.59
N LEU A 45 -2.96 0.46 -2.86
CA LEU A 45 -2.59 0.85 -4.22
C LEU A 45 -1.98 -0.31 -5.03
N SER A 46 -1.43 -1.32 -4.36
CA SER A 46 -0.94 -2.51 -5.04
C SER A 46 -2.03 -3.39 -5.66
N ASN A 47 -3.30 -3.16 -5.31
CA ASN A 47 -4.46 -3.83 -5.91
C ASN A 47 -4.98 -3.12 -7.18
N PHE A 48 -4.43 -1.96 -7.54
CA PHE A 48 -4.83 -1.20 -8.73
C PHE A 48 -3.88 -1.48 -9.89
N ASP A 49 -4.41 -1.50 -11.11
CA ASP A 49 -3.61 -1.71 -12.32
C ASP A 49 -2.79 -0.47 -12.69
N LEU A 50 -3.37 0.71 -12.46
CA LEU A 50 -2.75 2.00 -12.74
C LEU A 50 -2.89 2.93 -11.55
N VAL A 51 -1.83 3.66 -11.23
CA VAL A 51 -1.82 4.64 -10.14
C VAL A 51 -1.23 5.94 -10.66
N TYR A 52 -2.07 6.96 -10.79
CA TYR A 52 -1.68 8.33 -11.11
C TYR A 52 -1.48 9.11 -9.81
N ALA A 53 -0.31 9.72 -9.66
CA ALA A 53 0.02 10.53 -8.52
C ALA A 53 0.19 11.99 -8.95
N HIS A 54 -0.42 12.92 -8.22
CA HIS A 54 -0.14 14.33 -8.38
C HIS A 54 1.32 14.62 -7.99
N GLN A 55 1.93 15.69 -8.52
CA GLN A 55 3.34 16.03 -8.24
C GLN A 55 3.63 16.28 -6.76
N SER A 56 2.62 16.73 -5.99
CA SER A 56 2.71 16.92 -4.53
C SER A 56 2.37 15.65 -3.73
N ALA A 57 1.98 14.56 -4.38
CA ALA A 57 1.59 13.34 -3.69
C ALA A 57 2.79 12.63 -3.09
N PHE A 58 2.58 12.01 -1.93
CA PHE A 58 3.61 11.25 -1.25
C PHE A 58 3.10 9.96 -0.64
N PHE A 59 3.99 8.96 -0.61
CA PHE A 59 3.68 7.62 -0.16
C PHE A 59 4.56 7.24 1.03
N GLN A 60 3.95 6.76 2.11
CA GLN A 60 4.65 6.35 3.33
C GLN A 60 3.97 5.14 3.98
N THR A 61 4.77 4.22 4.51
CA THR A 61 4.28 3.09 5.30
C THR A 61 4.99 3.08 6.66
N PRO A 62 4.46 3.80 7.67
CA PRO A 62 5.12 3.99 8.98
C PRO A 62 5.00 2.76 9.90
N PHE A 63 5.06 1.54 9.36
CA PHE A 63 4.88 0.31 10.12
C PHE A 63 5.92 0.18 11.23
N MET A 64 7.20 0.34 10.90
CA MET A 64 8.28 0.25 11.89
C MET A 64 8.22 1.36 12.94
N GLN A 65 7.70 2.54 12.62
CA GLN A 65 7.52 3.62 13.60
C GLN A 65 6.42 3.29 14.61
N LEU A 66 5.37 2.60 14.14
CA LEU A 66 4.23 2.19 14.97
C LEU A 66 4.45 0.84 15.68
N GLY A 67 5.60 0.17 15.44
CA GLY A 67 5.85 -1.18 15.95
C GLY A 67 4.96 -2.25 15.29
N LEU A 68 4.44 -1.97 14.09
CA LEU A 68 3.57 -2.85 13.33
C LEU A 68 4.35 -3.64 12.28
N VAL A 69 3.84 -4.82 11.96
CA VAL A 69 4.28 -5.59 10.79
C VAL A 69 3.69 -4.98 9.51
N PRO A 70 4.31 -5.20 8.33
CA PRO A 70 3.71 -4.78 7.07
C PRO A 70 2.36 -5.44 6.81
N GLU A 71 1.32 -4.62 6.61
CA GLU A 71 -0.06 -5.07 6.40
C GLU A 71 -0.49 -5.00 4.92
N GLY A 72 -1.73 -5.42 4.64
CA GLY A 72 -2.34 -5.34 3.30
C GLY A 72 -1.59 -6.15 2.23
N GLY A 73 -0.90 -7.21 2.64
CA GLY A 73 -0.06 -8.02 1.74
C GLY A 73 1.16 -7.29 1.19
N SER A 74 1.51 -6.12 1.72
CA SER A 74 2.56 -5.26 1.17
C SER A 74 3.95 -5.89 1.19
N SER A 75 4.25 -6.77 2.17
CA SER A 75 5.48 -7.58 2.20
C SER A 75 5.60 -8.54 1.00
N TYR A 76 4.49 -8.91 0.37
CA TYR A 76 4.43 -9.78 -0.81
C TYR A 76 4.28 -8.98 -2.11
N THR A 77 3.41 -7.96 -2.14
CA THR A 77 3.08 -7.21 -3.35
C THR A 77 4.15 -6.19 -3.70
N PHE A 78 4.66 -5.43 -2.73
CA PHE A 78 5.62 -4.36 -3.01
C PHE A 78 6.91 -4.89 -3.64
N PRO A 79 7.56 -5.95 -3.12
CA PRO A 79 8.76 -6.48 -3.77
C PRO A 79 8.55 -6.92 -5.22
N ARG A 80 7.33 -7.35 -5.58
CA ARG A 80 6.98 -7.74 -6.96
C ARG A 80 6.76 -6.55 -7.88
N VAL A 81 6.13 -5.50 -7.38
CA VAL A 81 5.78 -4.31 -8.18
C VAL A 81 6.98 -3.37 -8.37
N MET A 82 7.78 -3.16 -7.32
CA MET A 82 8.87 -2.15 -7.31
C MET A 82 10.27 -2.74 -7.03
N GLY A 83 10.38 -4.05 -6.78
CA GLY A 83 11.65 -4.70 -6.44
C GLY A 83 12.01 -4.62 -4.94
N ARG A 84 12.83 -5.56 -4.48
CA ARG A 84 13.13 -5.76 -3.05
C ARG A 84 13.76 -4.55 -2.36
N VAL A 85 14.68 -3.86 -3.03
CA VAL A 85 15.38 -2.69 -2.44
C VAL A 85 14.42 -1.53 -2.19
N ARG A 86 13.54 -1.23 -3.16
CA ARG A 86 12.55 -0.14 -3.03
C ARG A 86 11.45 -0.50 -2.03
N ALA A 87 11.00 -1.76 -2.06
CA ALA A 87 10.02 -2.27 -1.10
C ALA A 87 10.56 -2.19 0.35
N ASN A 88 11.77 -2.67 0.61
CA ASN A 88 12.38 -2.59 1.94
C ASN A 88 12.58 -1.14 2.40
N ARG A 89 12.87 -0.23 1.46
CA ARG A 89 12.99 1.19 1.77
C ARG A 89 11.66 1.84 2.19
N LEU A 90 10.53 1.38 1.65
CA LEU A 90 9.20 1.83 2.08
C LEU A 90 8.76 1.13 3.38
N LEU A 91 8.92 -0.19 3.46
CA LEU A 91 8.36 -1.02 4.53
C LEU A 91 9.21 -1.03 5.81
N VAL A 92 10.54 -0.96 5.67
CA VAL A 92 11.49 -1.16 6.78
C VAL A 92 12.24 0.14 7.12
N CYS A 93 12.71 0.88 6.09
CA CYS A 93 13.41 2.12 6.37
C CYS A 93 12.42 3.20 6.80
N VAL A 94 12.63 3.71 8.01
CA VAL A 94 11.95 4.90 8.50
C VAL A 94 12.68 6.11 7.91
N HIS A 95 12.12 6.73 6.88
CA HIS A 95 12.56 8.05 6.42
C HIS A 95 11.36 8.97 6.24
N SER A 96 11.47 10.19 6.76
CA SER A 96 10.43 11.22 6.76
C SER A 96 10.17 11.86 5.39
N HIS A 97 10.98 11.53 4.37
CA HIS A 97 10.85 12.12 3.05
C HIS A 97 9.99 11.23 2.12
N SER A 98 8.79 11.75 1.86
CA SER A 98 7.90 11.52 0.74
C SER A 98 8.54 10.88 -0.50
N TYR A 99 8.18 9.64 -0.82
CA TYR A 99 8.47 9.08 -2.16
C TYR A 99 7.34 9.44 -3.11
N VAL A 100 7.69 9.78 -4.35
CA VAL A 100 6.75 9.89 -5.48
C VAL A 100 6.65 8.51 -6.12
N TRP A 101 5.42 8.02 -6.30
CA TRP A 101 5.13 6.69 -6.86
C TRP A 101 5.79 6.43 -8.23
N GLU A 102 5.96 7.46 -9.07
CA GLU A 102 6.72 7.38 -10.33
C GLU A 102 8.14 6.84 -10.13
N LYS A 103 8.84 7.20 -9.06
CA LYS A 103 10.19 6.68 -8.78
C LYS A 103 10.16 5.23 -8.26
N CYS A 104 9.03 4.77 -7.72
CA CYS A 104 8.85 3.39 -7.31
C CYS A 104 8.50 2.45 -8.47
N VAL A 105 7.68 2.89 -9.43
CA VAL A 105 7.12 2.03 -10.50
C VAL A 105 7.81 2.18 -11.87
N ARG A 106 8.78 3.10 -12.03
CA ARG A 106 9.63 3.19 -13.24
C ARG A 106 10.66 2.06 -13.35
N CYS A 107 10.21 0.81 -13.24
CA CYS A 107 10.94 -0.40 -13.58
C CYS A 107 10.03 -1.60 -13.95
N GLY A 108 8.74 -1.36 -14.25
CA GLY A 108 7.76 -2.45 -14.43
C GLY A 108 7.04 -2.48 -15.76
N LYS A 109 6.16 -1.51 -16.03
CA LYS A 109 5.34 -1.37 -17.24
C LYS A 109 4.50 -0.09 -17.12
N ALA A 110 5.00 1.02 -17.61
CA ALA A 110 4.20 2.19 -17.99
C ALA A 110 5.14 3.16 -18.71
N ARG A 111 4.84 3.39 -19.98
CA ARG A 111 5.45 4.41 -20.83
C ARG A 111 4.55 5.65 -20.73
N CYS A 112 5.16 6.82 -20.90
CA CYS A 112 4.62 8.20 -20.80
C CYS A 112 4.91 8.85 -19.46
#